data_AF-A0A356V1N9-F1
#
_entry.id   AF-A0A356V1N9-F1
#
_cell.length_a   1.000
_cell.length_b   1.000
_cell.length_c   1.000
_cell.angle_alpha   90.00
_cell.angle_beta   90.00
_cell.angle_gamma   90.00
#
_symmetry.space_group_name_H-M   'P 1'
#
loop_
_entity.id
_entity.type
_entity.pdbx_description
1 polymer ?
#
loop_
_entity_poly.entity_id
_entity_poly.type
_entity_poly.pdbx_seq_one_letter_code
_entity_poly.pdbx_strand_id
1 'polypeptide(L)'
;LGWPAVLLYLAGISWTLFYDTIYAHQDSKDDALIGVKSTARLFGQNTKKFLRVFLMLSVILLAVAVILALRDTSNILVMVVALGGPWAFGWHLAWQIILLDTDNPDTCMKLFRSNRNCGLIFALFLAVALFL
;
A
#
# COMPACT_ATOMS: atom_id res chain seq x y z
N LEU A 1 -9.87 5.65 20.73
CA LEU A 1 -9.77 5.31 19.30
C LEU A 1 -10.49 3.98 19.07
N GLY A 2 -11.35 3.84 18.07
CA GLY A 2 -12.04 2.57 17.78
C GLY A 2 -11.21 1.62 16.91
N TRP A 3 -11.63 0.35 16.83
CA TRP A 3 -10.96 -0.67 16.01
C TRP A 3 -10.74 -0.30 14.54
N PRO A 4 -11.69 0.36 13.83
CA PRO A 4 -11.47 0.76 12.44
C PRO A 4 -10.22 1.63 12.23
N ALA A 5 -10.00 2.60 13.13
CA ALA A 5 -8.85 3.49 13.05
C ALA A 5 -7.52 2.79 13.38
N VAL A 6 -7.53 1.81 14.28
CA VAL A 6 -6.35 0.96 14.55
C VAL A 6 -5.98 0.12 13.32
N LEU A 7 -6.97 -0.51 12.69
CA LEU A 7 -6.75 -1.31 11.48
C LEU A 7 -6.28 -0.44 10.30
N LEU A 8 -6.87 0.75 10.13
CA LEU A 8 -6.42 1.73 9.14
C LEU A 8 -4.96 2.15 9.38
N TYR A 9 -4.56 2.35 10.63
CA TYR A 9 -3.18 2.67 10.98
C TYR A 9 -2.21 1.52 10.66
N LEU A 10 -2.57 0.28 11.01
CA LEU A 10 -1.78 -0.91 10.69
C LEU A 10 -1.68 -1.15 9.17
N ALA A 11 -2.75 -0.84 8.43
CA ALA A 11 -2.72 -0.84 6.97
C ALA A 11 -1.73 0.19 6.43
N GLY A 12 -1.73 1.40 7.00
CA GLY A 12 -0.77 2.45 6.67
C GLY A 12 0.68 2.04 6.94
N ILE A 13 0.95 1.33 8.03
CA ILE A 13 2.28 0.76 8.32
C ILE A 13 2.66 -0.26 7.23
N SER A 14 1.77 -1.20 6.92
CA SER A 14 2.03 -2.22 5.90
C SER A 14 2.29 -1.60 4.53
N TRP A 15 1.53 -0.57 4.18
CA TRP A 15 1.71 0.18 2.93
C TRP A 15 3.02 0.98 2.92
N THR A 16 3.40 1.57 4.05
CA THR A 16 4.69 2.26 4.21
C THR A 16 5.86 1.32 3.98
N LEU A 17 5.82 0.14 4.61
CA LEU A 17 6.82 -0.90 4.37
C LEU A 17 6.88 -1.32 2.90
N PHE A 18 5.75 -1.32 2.18
CA PHE A 18 5.71 -1.61 0.75
C PHE A 18 6.51 -0.58 -0.05
N TYR A 19 6.15 0.71 0.02
CA TYR A 19 6.78 1.71 -0.84
C TYR A 19 8.18 2.10 -0.38
N ASP A 20 8.47 2.06 0.93
CA ASP A 20 9.82 2.31 1.45
C ASP A 20 10.78 1.19 1.03
N THR A 21 10.30 -0.05 0.91
CA THR A 21 11.13 -1.14 0.37
C THR A 21 11.46 -0.93 -1.11
N ILE A 22 10.54 -0.37 -1.90
CA ILE A 22 10.84 0.03 -3.30
C ILE A 22 11.88 1.16 -3.30
N TYR A 23 11.69 2.17 -2.46
CA TYR A 23 12.62 3.28 -2.34
C TYR A 23 14.02 2.83 -1.89
N ALA A 24 14.11 1.88 -0.97
CA ALA A 24 15.39 1.34 -0.50
C ALA A 24 16.23 0.65 -1.61
N HIS A 25 15.60 0.19 -2.70
CA HIS A 25 16.35 -0.35 -3.85
C HIS A 25 17.06 0.75 -4.66
N GLN A 26 16.54 1.98 -4.62
CA GLN A 26 17.15 3.14 -5.27
C GLN A 26 18.53 3.44 -4.69
N ASP A 27 18.67 3.34 -3.36
CA ASP A 27 19.89 3.72 -2.62
C ASP A 27 20.74 2.48 -2.25
N SER A 28 20.41 1.30 -2.79
CA SER A 28 20.97 0.00 -2.38
C SER A 28 22.49 -0.12 -2.51
N LYS A 29 23.10 0.49 -3.55
CA LYS A 29 24.55 0.48 -3.77
C LYS A 29 25.27 1.34 -2.73
N ASP A 30 24.73 2.52 -2.45
CA ASP A 30 25.31 3.45 -1.48
C ASP A 30 25.16 2.89 -0.06
N ASP A 31 23.98 2.34 0.27
CA ASP A 31 23.72 1.61 1.50
C ASP A 31 24.72 0.48 1.75
N ALA A 32 25.09 -0.25 0.69
CA ALA A 32 26.05 -1.34 0.78
C ALA A 32 27.46 -0.85 1.11
N LEU A 33 27.88 0.30 0.54
CA LEU A 33 29.20 0.89 0.78
C LEU A 33 29.38 1.35 2.24
N ILE A 34 28.33 1.87 2.88
CA ILE A 34 28.39 2.37 4.26
C ILE A 34 27.84 1.38 5.30
N GLY A 35 27.42 0.18 4.88
CA GLY A 35 27.00 -0.89 5.79
C GLY A 35 25.57 -0.79 6.34
N VAL A 36 24.69 0.02 5.73
CA VAL A 36 23.28 0.17 6.13
C VAL A 36 22.49 -1.12 5.85
N LYS A 37 21.69 -1.57 6.82
CA LYS A 37 20.88 -2.81 6.73
C LYS A 37 19.45 -2.53 6.27
N SER A 38 19.27 -2.06 5.04
CA SER A 38 17.94 -1.73 4.49
C SER A 38 17.10 -2.98 4.14
N THR A 39 15.79 -2.81 4.02
CA THR A 39 14.86 -3.88 3.61
C THR A 39 15.15 -4.39 2.20
N ALA A 40 15.62 -3.52 1.31
CA ALA A 40 16.10 -3.91 -0.02
C ALA A 40 17.21 -4.98 0.05
N ARG A 41 18.15 -4.82 0.99
CA ARG A 41 19.22 -5.81 1.23
C ARG A 41 18.73 -7.04 1.96
N LEU A 42 17.83 -6.87 2.95
CA LEU A 42 17.24 -7.99 3.69
C LEU A 42 16.44 -8.93 2.77
N PHE A 43 15.63 -8.37 1.86
CA PHE A 43 14.79 -9.16 0.98
C PHE A 43 15.50 -9.56 -0.32
N GLY A 44 16.39 -8.72 -0.84
CA GLY A 44 17.18 -8.97 -2.04
C GLY A 44 16.32 -9.47 -3.20
N GLN A 45 16.67 -10.64 -3.73
CA GLN A 45 15.95 -11.29 -4.84
C GLN A 45 14.49 -11.67 -4.49
N ASN A 46 14.15 -11.76 -3.20
CA ASN A 46 12.80 -12.06 -2.74
C ASN A 46 11.93 -10.80 -2.57
N THR A 47 12.39 -9.61 -2.94
CA THR A 47 11.66 -8.34 -2.76
C THR A 47 10.22 -8.42 -3.22
N LYS A 48 9.96 -8.87 -4.47
CA LYS A 48 8.58 -8.98 -5.00
C LYS A 48 7.69 -9.93 -4.19
N LYS A 49 8.26 -10.92 -3.47
CA LYS A 49 7.50 -11.81 -2.57
C LYS A 49 7.07 -11.05 -1.32
N PHE A 50 7.97 -10.32 -0.67
CA PHE A 50 7.62 -9.53 0.53
C PHE A 50 6.69 -8.35 0.21
N LEU A 51 6.88 -7.70 -0.94
CA LEU A 51 5.94 -6.67 -1.41
C LEU A 51 4.51 -7.23 -1.60
N ARG A 52 4.35 -8.46 -2.10
CA ARG A 52 3.03 -9.11 -2.16
C ARG A 52 2.42 -9.32 -0.78
N VAL A 53 3.23 -9.66 0.22
CA VAL A 53 2.75 -9.80 1.62
C VAL A 53 2.26 -8.45 2.15
N PHE A 54 3.05 -7.38 2.01
CA PHE A 54 2.66 -6.05 2.46
C PHE A 54 1.43 -5.52 1.71
N LEU A 55 1.31 -5.80 0.41
CA LEU A 55 0.10 -5.50 -0.37
C LEU A 55 -1.11 -6.21 0.24
N MET A 56 -1.05 -7.53 0.41
CA MET A 56 -2.17 -8.31 0.93
C MET A 56 -2.58 -7.83 2.33
N LEU A 57 -1.61 -7.60 3.22
CA LEU A 57 -1.86 -7.06 4.56
C LEU A 57 -2.55 -5.70 4.50
N SER A 58 -2.04 -4.78 3.69
CA SER A 58 -2.62 -3.44 3.55
C SER A 58 -4.07 -3.51 3.05
N VAL A 59 -4.32 -4.28 1.99
CA VAL A 59 -5.66 -4.42 1.41
C VAL A 59 -6.65 -5.05 2.38
N ILE A 60 -6.26 -6.13 3.06
CA ILE A 60 -7.11 -6.82 4.03
C ILE A 60 -7.43 -5.89 5.21
N LEU A 61 -6.43 -5.23 5.77
CA LEU A 61 -6.62 -4.32 6.90
C LEU A 61 -7.49 -3.12 6.54
N LEU A 62 -7.31 -2.53 5.35
CA LEU A 62 -8.18 -1.47 4.84
C LEU A 62 -9.63 -1.96 4.65
N ALA A 63 -9.82 -3.13 4.03
CA ALA A 63 -11.15 -3.69 3.80
C ALA A 63 -11.89 -3.97 5.12
N VAL A 64 -11.21 -4.58 6.10
CA VAL A 64 -11.79 -4.84 7.43
C VAL A 64 -12.07 -3.52 8.15
N ALA A 65 -11.19 -2.52 8.06
CA ALA A 65 -11.46 -1.20 8.63
C ALA A 65 -12.73 -0.56 8.04
N VAL A 66 -12.94 -0.64 6.72
CA VAL A 66 -14.14 -0.15 6.04
C VAL A 66 -15.39 -0.91 6.51
N ILE A 67 -15.35 -2.24 6.53
CA ILE A 67 -16.48 -3.08 6.96
C ILE A 67 -16.89 -2.75 8.39
N LEU A 68 -15.91 -2.60 9.30
CA LEU A 68 -16.19 -2.28 10.70
C LEU A 68 -16.68 -0.84 10.88
N ALA A 69 -16.16 0.13 10.11
CA ALA A 69 -16.59 1.52 10.17
C ALA A 69 -18.03 1.72 9.66
N LEU A 70 -18.46 0.92 8.69
CA LEU A 70 -19.75 1.04 8.02
C LEU A 70 -20.74 -0.07 8.42
N ARG A 71 -20.48 -0.81 9.50
CA ARG A 71 -21.28 -1.99 9.90
C ARG A 71 -22.77 -1.67 10.05
N ASP A 72 -23.09 -0.50 10.58
CA ASP A 72 -24.47 -0.09 10.87
C ASP A 72 -25.10 0.73 9.73
N THR A 73 -24.44 0.80 8.56
CA THR A 73 -24.99 1.50 7.40
C THR A 73 -26.22 0.79 6.86
N SER A 74 -27.30 1.53 6.59
CA SER A 74 -28.49 1.01 5.92
C SER A 74 -28.36 1.04 4.39
N ASN A 75 -27.41 1.80 3.85
CA ASN A 75 -27.21 1.94 2.41
C ASN A 75 -26.08 1.02 1.92
N ILE A 76 -26.44 -0.07 1.24
CA ILE A 76 -25.47 -1.04 0.73
C ILE A 76 -24.54 -0.43 -0.35
N LEU A 77 -24.99 0.59 -1.08
CA LEU A 77 -24.16 1.26 -2.08
C LEU A 77 -22.97 1.97 -1.44
N VAL A 78 -23.14 2.59 -0.27
CA VAL A 78 -22.05 3.21 0.49
C VAL A 78 -20.97 2.17 0.81
N MET A 79 -21.37 0.99 1.28
CA MET A 79 -20.44 -0.11 1.59
C MET A 79 -19.71 -0.60 0.34
N VAL A 80 -20.44 -0.85 -0.76
CA VAL A 80 -19.86 -1.34 -2.02
C VAL A 80 -18.86 -0.35 -2.59
N VAL A 81 -19.19 0.94 -2.63
CA VAL A 81 -18.29 1.97 -3.12
C VAL A 81 -17.08 2.14 -2.20
N ALA A 82 -17.27 2.19 -0.89
CA ALA A 82 -16.14 2.28 0.04
C ALA A 82 -15.18 1.08 -0.08
N LEU A 83 -15.70 -0.14 -0.27
CA LEU A 83 -14.91 -1.35 -0.52
C LEU A 83 -14.22 -1.36 -1.89
N GLY A 84 -14.70 -0.58 -2.86
CA GLY A 84 -13.97 -0.32 -4.11
C GLY A 84 -12.61 0.33 -3.87
N GLY A 85 -12.47 1.11 -2.79
CA GLY A 85 -11.22 1.78 -2.42
C GLY A 85 -10.06 0.83 -2.16
N PRO A 86 -10.13 -0.10 -1.18
CA PRO A 86 -9.10 -1.09 -0.91
C PRO A 86 -8.77 -1.97 -2.14
N TRP A 87 -9.76 -2.30 -2.97
CA TRP A 87 -9.56 -3.05 -4.21
C TRP A 87 -8.76 -2.25 -5.25
N ALA A 88 -9.15 -1.01 -5.55
CA ALA A 88 -8.45 -0.15 -6.50
C ALA A 88 -7.03 0.21 -6.01
N PHE A 89 -6.87 0.44 -4.71
CA PHE A 89 -5.58 0.58 -4.04
C PHE A 89 -4.69 -0.65 -4.27
N GLY A 90 -5.22 -1.84 -3.99
CA GLY A 90 -4.51 -3.11 -4.17
C GLY A 90 -4.12 -3.38 -5.62
N TRP A 91 -5.01 -3.06 -6.57
CA TRP A 91 -4.73 -3.14 -8.00
C TRP A 91 -3.56 -2.24 -8.41
N HIS A 92 -3.53 -0.99 -7.92
CA HIS A 92 -2.43 -0.06 -8.20
C HIS A 92 -1.10 -0.56 -7.62
N LEU A 93 -1.10 -1.13 -6.41
CA LEU A 93 0.12 -1.74 -5.84
C LEU A 93 0.56 -2.99 -6.63
N ALA A 94 -0.37 -3.84 -7.07
CA ALA A 94 -0.04 -5.01 -7.88
C ALA A 94 0.62 -4.61 -9.21
N TRP A 95 0.12 -3.56 -9.85
CA TRP A 95 0.74 -2.96 -11.03
C TRP A 95 2.17 -2.49 -10.75
N GLN A 96 2.43 -1.87 -9.59
CA GLN A 96 3.79 -1.50 -9.20
C GLN A 96 4.71 -2.73 -9.08
N ILE A 97 4.26 -3.84 -8.48
CA ILE A 97 5.07 -5.07 -8.37
C ILE A 97 5.42 -5.64 -9.75
N ILE A 98 4.48 -5.60 -10.69
CA ILE A 98 4.67 -6.09 -12.06
C ILE A 98 5.76 -5.27 -12.76
N LEU A 99 5.68 -3.94 -12.68
CA LEU A 99 6.64 -3.04 -13.32
C LEU A 99 7.97 -2.89 -12.57
N LEU A 100 8.04 -3.30 -11.32
CA LEU A 100 9.24 -3.12 -10.50
C LEU A 100 10.44 -3.84 -11.11
N ASP A 101 11.46 -3.06 -11.41
CA ASP A 101 12.82 -3.49 -11.67
C ASP A 101 13.69 -2.97 -10.53
N THR A 102 14.17 -3.88 -9.67
CA THR A 102 14.94 -3.54 -8.46
C THR A 102 16.34 -3.05 -8.78
N ASP A 103 16.86 -3.35 -9.96
CA ASP A 103 18.21 -2.95 -10.38
C ASP A 103 18.20 -1.59 -11.10
N ASN A 104 17.01 -1.00 -11.30
CA ASN A 104 16.81 0.27 -11.98
C ASN A 104 16.29 1.36 -11.01
N PRO A 105 17.18 2.25 -10.54
CA PRO A 105 16.82 3.32 -9.60
C PRO A 105 15.74 4.27 -10.11
N ASP A 106 15.71 4.57 -11.42
CA ASP A 106 14.72 5.46 -12.01
C ASP A 106 13.31 4.84 -11.96
N THR A 107 13.22 3.54 -12.23
CA THR A 107 11.98 2.77 -12.06
C THR A 107 11.56 2.74 -10.60
N CYS A 108 12.48 2.51 -9.66
CA CYS A 108 12.20 2.53 -8.23
C CYS A 108 11.66 3.90 -7.77
N MET A 109 12.32 5.00 -8.13
CA MET A 109 11.88 6.36 -7.80
C MET A 109 10.50 6.67 -8.40
N LYS A 110 10.28 6.29 -9.67
CA LYS A 110 8.98 6.48 -10.34
C LYS A 110 7.85 5.74 -9.61
N LEU A 111 8.07 4.48 -9.25
CA LEU A 111 7.09 3.66 -8.54
C LEU A 111 6.85 4.15 -7.10
N PHE A 112 7.91 4.52 -6.38
CA PHE A 112 7.80 5.16 -5.06
C PHE A 112 6.90 6.41 -5.13
N ARG A 113 7.20 7.36 -6.02
CA ARG A 113 6.39 8.58 -6.20
C ARG A 113 4.93 8.29 -6.57
N SER A 114 4.68 7.21 -7.31
CA SER A 114 3.31 6.81 -7.67
C SER A 114 2.45 6.41 -6.45
N ASN A 115 3.04 6.16 -5.28
CA ASN A 115 2.28 5.89 -4.06
C ASN A 115 1.47 7.09 -3.57
N ARG A 116 1.83 8.34 -3.93
CA ARG A 116 0.91 9.48 -3.74
C ARG A 116 -0.47 9.19 -4.35
N ASN A 117 -0.49 8.54 -5.52
CA ASN A 117 -1.74 8.20 -6.21
C ASN A 117 -2.48 7.04 -5.50
N CYS A 118 -1.78 6.07 -4.90
CA CYS A 118 -2.43 5.02 -4.10
C CYS A 118 -3.31 5.62 -2.99
N GLY A 119 -2.76 6.57 -2.22
CA GLY A 119 -3.51 7.27 -1.17
C GLY A 119 -4.70 8.04 -1.72
N LEU A 120 -4.51 8.76 -2.83
CA LEU A 120 -5.58 9.50 -3.51
C LEU A 120 -6.70 8.58 -4.02
N ILE A 121 -6.35 7.43 -4.62
CA ILE A 121 -7.31 6.43 -5.09
C ILE A 121 -8.21 6.00 -3.93
N PHE A 122 -7.62 5.54 -2.82
CA PHE A 122 -8.40 5.12 -1.66
C PHE A 122 -9.27 6.25 -1.10
N ALA A 123 -8.71 7.45 -0.94
CA ALA A 123 -9.43 8.61 -0.41
C ALA A 123 -10.61 9.03 -1.31
N LEU A 124 -10.48 8.94 -2.65
CA LEU A 124 -11.56 9.27 -3.58
C LEU A 124 -12.74 8.31 -3.44
N PHE A 125 -12.51 7.01 -3.29
CA PHE A 125 -13.59 6.06 -3.04
C PHE A 125 -14.34 6.35 -1.73
N LEU A 126 -13.59 6.69 -0.65
CA LEU A 126 -14.21 7.13 0.59
C LEU A 126 -15.00 8.43 0.42
N ALA A 127 -14.45 9.41 -0.31
CA ALA A 127 -15.11 10.67 -0.58
C ALA A 127 -16.42 10.47 -1.35
N VAL A 128 -16.42 9.64 -2.40
CA VAL A 128 -17.65 9.32 -3.15
C VAL A 128 -18.66 8.63 -2.24
N ALA A 129 -18.23 7.68 -1.40
CA ALA A 129 -19.12 6.99 -0.47
C ALA A 129 -19.78 7.93 0.56
N LEU A 130 -19.14 9.05 0.91
CA LEU A 130 -19.74 10.07 1.80
C LEU A 130 -20.91 10.83 1.18
N PHE A 131 -21.02 10.84 -0.16
CA PHE A 131 -22.10 11.54 -0.88
C PHE A 131 -23.23 10.61 -1.36
N LEU A 132 -23.20 9.34 -0.96
CA LEU A 132 -24.22 8.31 -1.26
C LEU A 132 -25.10 8.03 -0.04
#